data_AF-A0A3D2SXQ2-F1
#
_entry.id   AF-A0A3D2SXQ2-F1
#
_cell.length_a   1.000
_cell.length_b   1.000
_cell.length_c   1.000
_cell.angle_alpha   90.00
_cell.angle_beta   90.00
_cell.angle_gamma   90.00
#
_symmetry.space_group_name_H-M   'P 1'
#
loop_
_entity.id
_entity.type
_entity.pdbx_description
1 polymer ?
#
loop_
_entity_poly.entity_id
_entity_poly.type
_entity_poly.pdbx_seq_one_letter_code
_entity_poly.pdbx_strand_id
1 'polypeptide(L)'
;MFSSHNRPNFFKKAKKYTFFALFIAFSALLLAPSGKIYAQQADQFSASSALPTGGAMIKTSRVLVKLWGITVPNYSDNGIHIRARALLDRAISGGQIACRVFEWKGNIAVSQCRNTAEQDLAVLLLNQGLAYVDREAVYDQPSLRQAYTEAEGTAMALQKGVWFDATVSAVNFLDFENLRPDLKNNLFLLVALVSAVPLVGLIIIAFIMFSGFGRLIHMQKRQIAKVGKNEKDMKDREKYVLASSFDGELQANKSKVEAFLTIYRELLKDIRNPNKTPKYKQTGDIIHDKPSLMRMVYDANIDKLSLLGPSMAKLLTELYTEIETSPSYQTLDPDVPLEEAERRVEAIVIQAEKYVPIIDKLLTGLNVVTRNQ
;
A
#
# COMPACT_ATOMS: atom_id res chain seq x y z
N MET A 1 -17.52 46.44 -11.31
CA MET A 1 -18.08 46.06 -12.63
C MET A 1 -18.34 44.57 -12.59
N PHE A 2 -19.61 44.18 -12.75
CA PHE A 2 -20.15 42.84 -12.53
C PHE A 2 -19.64 41.81 -13.53
N SER A 3 -19.41 40.56 -13.10
CA SER A 3 -20.30 39.44 -13.46
C SER A 3 -19.78 38.13 -12.85
N SER A 4 -20.48 37.68 -11.80
CA SER A 4 -20.36 36.33 -11.24
C SER A 4 -21.26 35.39 -12.04
N HIS A 5 -20.76 34.20 -12.37
CA HIS A 5 -21.60 33.15 -12.95
C HIS A 5 -22.04 32.16 -11.88
N ASN A 6 -23.31 32.35 -11.54
CA ASN A 6 -24.17 31.62 -10.64
C ASN A 6 -24.62 30.31 -11.32
N ARG A 7 -24.50 29.15 -10.66
CA ARG A 7 -25.28 27.94 -11.02
C ARG A 7 -26.16 27.54 -9.83
N PRO A 8 -27.47 27.35 -10.04
CA PRO A 8 -28.43 27.18 -8.95
C PRO A 8 -28.54 25.74 -8.44
N ASN A 9 -28.78 25.65 -7.13
CA ASN A 9 -29.32 24.51 -6.41
C ASN A 9 -30.69 24.09 -6.94
N PHE A 10 -30.85 22.81 -7.30
CA PHE A 10 -32.15 22.19 -7.51
C PHE A 10 -32.51 21.32 -6.29
N PHE A 11 -33.34 21.88 -5.41
CA PHE A 11 -33.96 21.19 -4.29
C PHE A 11 -35.44 20.88 -4.64
N LYS A 12 -35.86 19.64 -4.31
CA LYS A 12 -37.24 19.21 -3.96
C LYS A 12 -38.38 19.35 -4.99
N LYS A 13 -38.79 18.19 -5.51
CA LYS A 13 -40.17 17.65 -5.71
C LYS A 13 -39.97 16.37 -6.55
N ALA A 14 -40.28 15.15 -6.12
CA ALA A 14 -41.56 14.66 -5.64
C ALA A 14 -41.37 13.37 -4.81
N LYS A 15 -41.74 13.43 -3.53
CA LYS A 15 -42.23 12.29 -2.75
C LYS A 15 -43.75 12.42 -2.71
N LYS A 16 -44.46 11.45 -3.28
CA LYS A 16 -45.86 11.04 -2.99
C LYS A 16 -46.20 9.97 -4.04
N TYR A 17 -46.92 8.92 -3.64
CA TYR A 17 -47.26 7.70 -4.42
C TYR A 17 -46.32 6.49 -4.24
N THR A 18 -46.23 5.96 -3.02
CA THR A 18 -45.96 4.51 -2.77
C THR A 18 -46.14 4.19 -1.28
N PHE A 19 -47.31 4.48 -0.70
CA PHE A 19 -47.57 4.17 0.73
C PHE A 19 -49.03 3.83 1.07
N PHE A 20 -49.86 3.39 0.12
CA PHE A 20 -51.29 3.14 0.36
C PHE A 20 -51.83 1.79 -0.17
N ALA A 21 -50.97 0.80 -0.35
CA ALA A 21 -51.35 -0.55 -0.78
C ALA A 21 -50.99 -1.63 0.25
N LEU A 22 -50.95 -1.25 1.54
CA LEU A 22 -50.60 -2.13 2.63
C LEU A 22 -51.47 -1.75 3.83
N PHE A 23 -52.76 -2.14 3.83
CA PHE A 23 -53.52 -2.37 5.08
C PHE A 23 -54.95 -2.94 4.94
N ILE A 24 -55.52 -3.17 3.76
CA ILE A 24 -56.92 -3.68 3.66
C ILE A 24 -57.02 -4.85 2.68
N ALA A 25 -56.55 -6.01 3.12
CA ALA A 25 -56.99 -7.31 2.60
C ALA A 25 -56.63 -8.41 3.62
N PHE A 26 -56.93 -8.14 4.90
CA PHE A 26 -57.03 -9.16 5.93
C PHE A 26 -58.54 -9.33 6.17
N SER A 27 -59.01 -10.58 6.13
CA SER A 27 -60.34 -11.06 6.58
C SER A 27 -61.41 -11.30 5.50
N ALA A 28 -61.26 -12.39 4.76
CA ALA A 28 -62.33 -13.31 4.32
C ALA A 28 -61.65 -14.56 3.74
N LEU A 29 -61.09 -15.44 4.57
CA LEU A 29 -61.76 -16.58 5.22
C LEU A 29 -62.47 -17.54 4.21
N LEU A 30 -61.76 -18.66 3.97
CA LEU A 30 -62.26 -20.02 3.77
C LEU A 30 -63.15 -20.33 2.55
N LEU A 31 -62.60 -21.09 1.59
CA LEU A 31 -63.10 -22.40 1.12
C LEU A 31 -62.18 -22.99 0.04
N ALA A 32 -61.45 -24.06 0.41
CA ALA A 32 -60.96 -25.25 -0.34
C ALA A 32 -60.54 -25.18 -1.84
N PRO A 33 -59.64 -26.06 -2.35
CA PRO A 33 -59.10 -27.26 -1.72
C PRO A 33 -57.58 -27.25 -1.51
N SER A 34 -57.16 -28.05 -0.52
CA SER A 34 -55.79 -28.53 -0.31
C SER A 34 -55.35 -29.44 -1.47
N GLY A 35 -55.04 -28.84 -2.61
CA GLY A 35 -54.21 -29.50 -3.61
C GLY A 35 -52.78 -29.53 -3.09
N LYS A 36 -52.28 -30.71 -2.68
CA LYS A 36 -50.84 -30.94 -2.60
C LYS A 36 -50.28 -30.71 -4.00
N ILE A 37 -49.77 -29.52 -4.27
CA ILE A 37 -48.97 -29.24 -5.44
C ILE A 37 -47.65 -29.98 -5.21
N TYR A 38 -47.57 -31.23 -5.65
CA TYR A 38 -46.31 -31.84 -6.01
C TYR A 38 -45.77 -30.98 -7.15
N ALA A 39 -44.90 -30.02 -6.82
CA ALA A 39 -44.09 -29.34 -7.82
C ALA A 39 -43.41 -30.45 -8.64
N GLN A 40 -43.65 -30.49 -9.94
CA GLN A 40 -42.94 -31.37 -10.86
C GLN A 40 -41.44 -31.15 -10.66
N GLN A 41 -40.81 -32.07 -9.93
CA GLN A 41 -39.38 -32.06 -9.72
C GLN A 41 -38.75 -32.44 -11.07
N ALA A 42 -37.97 -31.53 -11.65
CA ALA A 42 -37.34 -31.78 -12.93
C ALA A 42 -36.32 -32.92 -12.83
N ASP A 43 -36.35 -33.84 -13.80
CA ASP A 43 -35.40 -34.97 -13.89
C ASP A 43 -33.96 -34.52 -14.16
N GLN A 44 -33.78 -33.27 -14.58
CA GLN A 44 -32.48 -32.64 -14.81
C GLN A 44 -32.52 -31.18 -14.35
N PHE A 45 -31.42 -30.71 -13.77
CA PHE A 45 -31.24 -29.30 -13.46
C PHE A 45 -29.77 -28.90 -13.58
N SER A 46 -29.53 -27.61 -13.79
CA SER A 46 -28.20 -27.04 -13.69
C SER A 46 -28.14 -26.01 -12.57
N ALA A 47 -27.04 -26.03 -11.83
CA ALA A 47 -26.79 -25.08 -10.75
C ALA A 47 -25.55 -24.25 -11.08
N SER A 48 -25.71 -22.92 -11.15
CA SER A 48 -24.62 -21.97 -11.40
C SER A 48 -23.66 -21.80 -10.22
N SER A 49 -24.06 -22.27 -9.03
CA SER A 49 -23.23 -22.29 -7.83
C SER A 49 -23.47 -23.59 -7.07
N ALA A 50 -22.38 -24.31 -6.85
CA ALA A 50 -22.35 -25.59 -6.15
C ALA A 50 -21.18 -25.60 -5.17
N LEU A 51 -21.46 -25.91 -3.91
CA LEU A 51 -20.48 -25.97 -2.83
C LEU A 51 -20.43 -27.38 -2.24
N PRO A 52 -19.31 -28.10 -2.38
CA PRO A 52 -19.12 -29.39 -1.71
C PRO A 52 -19.16 -29.24 -0.19
N THR A 53 -20.14 -29.87 0.45
CA THR A 53 -20.29 -29.86 1.91
C THR A 53 -19.74 -31.13 2.56
N GLY A 54 -19.55 -32.20 1.80
CA GLY A 54 -18.98 -33.46 2.26
C GLY A 54 -18.43 -34.30 1.12
N GLY A 55 -17.99 -35.53 1.42
CA GLY A 55 -17.30 -36.39 0.44
C GLY A 55 -18.13 -36.81 -0.77
N ALA A 56 -19.46 -36.83 -0.67
CA ALA A 56 -20.39 -37.10 -1.77
C ALA A 56 -21.62 -36.17 -1.75
N MET A 57 -21.52 -35.04 -1.05
CA MET A 57 -22.63 -34.12 -0.82
C MET A 57 -22.26 -32.72 -1.34
N ILE A 58 -23.14 -32.16 -2.16
CA ILE A 58 -22.97 -30.85 -2.80
C ILE A 58 -24.19 -30.00 -2.48
N LYS A 59 -23.99 -28.83 -1.89
CA LYS A 59 -25.06 -27.86 -1.65
C LYS A 59 -25.17 -26.92 -2.84
N THR A 60 -26.37 -26.83 -3.42
CA THR A 60 -26.72 -25.82 -4.43
C THR A 60 -27.60 -24.73 -3.81
N SER A 61 -27.96 -23.72 -4.60
CA SER A 61 -28.84 -22.63 -4.14
C SER A 61 -30.26 -23.08 -3.76
N ARG A 62 -30.73 -24.22 -4.28
CA ARG A 62 -32.12 -24.69 -4.11
C ARG A 62 -32.24 -26.04 -3.42
N VAL A 63 -31.30 -26.95 -3.66
CA VAL A 63 -31.38 -28.35 -3.20
C VAL A 63 -30.04 -28.85 -2.69
N LEU A 64 -30.07 -29.83 -1.80
CA LEU A 64 -28.89 -30.58 -1.42
C LEU A 64 -28.75 -31.78 -2.36
N VAL A 65 -27.56 -32.00 -2.88
CA VAL A 65 -27.30 -33.05 -3.88
C VAL A 65 -26.42 -34.12 -3.25
N LYS A 66 -26.87 -35.39 -3.33
CA LYS A 66 -26.05 -36.56 -3.04
C LYS A 66 -25.62 -37.19 -4.37
N LEU A 67 -24.32 -37.41 -4.55
CA LEU A 67 -23.82 -38.09 -5.76
C LEU A 67 -24.34 -39.53 -5.80
N TRP A 68 -24.92 -39.91 -6.93
CA TRP A 68 -25.51 -41.23 -7.16
C TRP A 68 -24.44 -42.29 -7.48
N GLY A 69 -24.69 -43.52 -7.04
CA GLY A 69 -23.90 -44.71 -7.40
C GLY A 69 -22.57 -44.88 -6.66
N ILE A 70 -22.27 -44.01 -5.68
CA ILE A 70 -21.05 -44.09 -4.87
C ILE A 70 -21.36 -43.97 -3.38
N THR A 71 -20.52 -44.63 -2.58
CA THR A 71 -20.52 -44.47 -1.13
C THR A 71 -19.12 -44.07 -0.66
N VAL A 72 -19.06 -43.04 0.18
CA VAL A 72 -17.82 -42.63 0.84
C VAL A 72 -17.77 -43.31 2.20
N PRO A 73 -16.68 -44.03 2.53
CA PRO A 73 -16.57 -44.74 3.79
C PRO A 73 -16.70 -43.77 4.97
N ASN A 74 -17.59 -44.11 5.90
CA ASN A 74 -17.91 -43.30 7.09
C ASN A 74 -16.99 -43.64 8.28
N TYR A 75 -15.77 -44.12 8.01
CA TYR A 75 -14.83 -44.49 9.06
C TYR A 75 -14.33 -43.25 9.80
N SER A 76 -13.84 -43.45 11.03
CA SER A 76 -13.25 -42.43 11.91
C SER A 76 -12.08 -41.62 11.30
N ASP A 77 -11.67 -41.94 10.07
CA ASP A 77 -10.68 -41.20 9.31
C ASP A 77 -11.31 -40.03 8.55
N ASN A 78 -11.44 -38.89 9.27
CA ASN A 78 -11.84 -37.61 8.71
C ASN A 78 -11.02 -37.18 7.46
N GLY A 79 -9.84 -37.78 7.24
CA GLY A 79 -8.97 -37.47 6.12
C GLY A 79 -9.58 -37.77 4.74
N ILE A 80 -10.29 -38.89 4.57
CA ILE A 80 -10.87 -39.27 3.27
C ILE A 80 -12.00 -38.30 2.88
N HIS A 81 -12.88 -37.96 3.82
CA HIS A 81 -13.95 -37.00 3.59
C HIS A 81 -13.43 -35.61 3.22
N ILE A 82 -12.36 -35.15 3.87
CA ILE A 82 -11.74 -33.85 3.55
C ILE A 82 -11.09 -33.88 2.17
N ARG A 83 -10.35 -34.94 1.82
CA ARG A 83 -9.73 -35.10 0.49
C ARG A 83 -10.78 -35.18 -0.61
N ALA A 84 -11.87 -35.92 -0.39
CA ALA A 84 -13.00 -36.01 -1.31
C ALA A 84 -13.66 -34.64 -1.53
N ARG A 85 -13.92 -33.91 -0.45
CA ARG A 85 -14.46 -32.54 -0.52
C ARG A 85 -13.53 -31.61 -1.28
N ALA A 86 -12.22 -31.63 -1.00
CA ALA A 86 -11.24 -30.79 -1.68
C ALA A 86 -11.10 -31.13 -3.17
N LEU A 87 -11.22 -32.41 -3.53
CA LEU A 87 -11.22 -32.83 -4.93
C LEU A 87 -12.46 -32.32 -5.67
N LEU A 88 -13.65 -32.46 -5.06
CA LEU A 88 -14.89 -31.91 -5.63
C LEU A 88 -14.82 -30.39 -5.75
N ASP A 89 -14.26 -29.69 -4.75
CA ASP A 89 -14.15 -28.24 -4.76
C ASP A 89 -13.25 -27.76 -5.91
N ARG A 90 -12.13 -28.45 -6.13
CA ARG A 90 -11.26 -28.20 -7.28
C ARG A 90 -11.93 -28.53 -8.61
N ALA A 91 -12.66 -29.64 -8.68
CA ALA A 91 -13.29 -30.11 -9.92
C ALA A 91 -14.49 -29.25 -10.35
N ILE A 92 -15.21 -28.66 -9.39
CA ILE A 92 -16.30 -27.72 -9.63
C ILE A 92 -15.74 -26.32 -9.85
N SER A 93 -14.72 -25.91 -9.08
CA SER A 93 -14.03 -24.61 -9.18
C SER A 93 -14.98 -23.40 -9.17
N GLY A 94 -16.10 -23.51 -8.44
CA GLY A 94 -17.16 -22.49 -8.44
C GLY A 94 -17.96 -22.38 -9.74
N GLY A 95 -17.75 -23.29 -10.70
CA GLY A 95 -18.44 -23.36 -11.98
C GLY A 95 -19.82 -24.02 -11.90
N GLN A 96 -20.53 -23.99 -13.04
CA GLN A 96 -21.84 -24.60 -13.19
C GLN A 96 -21.74 -26.13 -13.20
N ILE A 97 -22.64 -26.80 -12.48
CA ILE A 97 -22.82 -28.26 -12.56
C ILE A 97 -24.14 -28.59 -13.24
N ALA A 98 -24.14 -29.66 -14.03
CA ALA A 98 -25.35 -30.24 -14.63
C ALA A 98 -25.64 -31.57 -13.94
N CYS A 99 -26.82 -31.71 -13.33
CA CYS A 99 -27.20 -32.88 -12.56
C CYS A 99 -28.44 -33.54 -13.16
N ARG A 100 -28.36 -34.86 -13.38
CA ARG A 100 -29.47 -35.74 -13.74
C ARG A 100 -29.93 -36.50 -12.50
N VAL A 101 -31.18 -36.28 -12.10
CA VAL A 101 -31.74 -36.84 -10.88
C VAL A 101 -32.28 -38.25 -11.13
N PHE A 102 -31.91 -39.18 -10.25
CA PHE A 102 -32.42 -40.55 -10.25
C PHE A 102 -33.48 -40.76 -9.17
N GLU A 103 -33.31 -40.11 -8.02
CA GLU A 103 -34.22 -40.27 -6.90
C GLU A 103 -34.27 -38.99 -6.05
N TRP A 104 -35.47 -38.63 -5.59
CA TRP A 104 -35.67 -37.55 -4.64
C TRP A 104 -35.95 -38.10 -3.25
N LYS A 105 -35.07 -37.78 -2.28
CA LYS A 105 -35.26 -38.11 -0.85
C LYS A 105 -35.53 -36.81 -0.08
N GLY A 106 -36.79 -36.38 -0.09
CA GLY A 106 -37.18 -35.09 0.49
C GLY A 106 -36.53 -33.92 -0.25
N ASN A 107 -35.68 -33.14 0.43
CA ASN A 107 -34.92 -32.02 -0.17
C ASN A 107 -33.51 -32.43 -0.66
N ILE A 108 -33.26 -33.74 -0.75
CA ILE A 108 -31.99 -34.29 -1.25
C ILE A 108 -32.23 -34.93 -2.62
N ALA A 109 -31.58 -34.38 -3.65
CA ALA A 109 -31.54 -34.98 -4.98
C ALA A 109 -30.39 -36.00 -5.05
N VAL A 110 -30.71 -37.27 -5.24
CA VAL A 110 -29.71 -38.30 -5.56
C VAL A 110 -29.51 -38.27 -7.07
N SER A 111 -28.36 -37.76 -7.50
CA SER A 111 -28.14 -37.42 -8.91
C SER A 111 -26.72 -37.69 -9.39
N GLN A 112 -26.59 -37.93 -10.69
CA GLN A 112 -25.31 -37.89 -11.39
C GLN A 112 -25.04 -36.45 -11.80
N CYS A 113 -23.90 -35.90 -11.37
CA CYS A 113 -23.53 -34.53 -11.67
C CYS A 113 -22.24 -34.47 -12.47
N ARG A 114 -22.24 -33.60 -13.49
CA ARG A 114 -21.08 -33.29 -14.33
C ARG A 114 -20.64 -31.86 -14.11
N ASN A 115 -19.33 -31.63 -14.17
CA ASN A 115 -18.76 -30.29 -14.17
C ASN A 115 -18.74 -29.68 -15.59
N THR A 116 -18.20 -28.47 -15.71
CA THR A 116 -18.04 -27.75 -16.99
C THR A 116 -17.14 -28.46 -18.01
N ALA A 117 -16.30 -29.41 -17.56
CA ALA A 117 -15.46 -30.25 -18.42
C ALA A 117 -16.18 -31.56 -18.83
N GLU A 118 -17.49 -31.66 -18.60
CA GLU A 118 -18.31 -32.87 -18.84
C GLU A 118 -17.82 -34.10 -18.07
N GLN A 119 -17.02 -33.92 -17.02
CA GLN A 119 -16.52 -35.01 -16.18
C GLN A 119 -17.54 -35.34 -15.11
N ASP A 120 -17.84 -36.64 -14.97
CA ASP A 120 -18.68 -37.15 -13.90
C ASP A 120 -17.94 -37.08 -12.56
N LEU A 121 -18.52 -36.32 -11.62
CA LEU A 121 -17.95 -36.09 -10.30
C LEU A 121 -17.88 -37.37 -9.45
N ALA A 122 -18.79 -38.33 -9.68
CA ALA A 122 -18.77 -39.60 -8.96
C ALA A 122 -17.63 -40.50 -9.45
N VAL A 123 -17.44 -40.58 -10.78
CA VAL A 123 -16.31 -41.31 -11.40
C VAL A 123 -14.97 -40.71 -10.99
N LEU A 124 -14.89 -39.37 -10.87
CA LEU A 124 -13.68 -38.70 -10.40
C LEU A 124 -13.28 -39.14 -8.99
N LEU A 125 -14.25 -39.27 -8.08
CA LEU A 125 -14.01 -39.76 -6.72
C LEU A 125 -13.58 -41.23 -6.69
N LEU A 126 -14.20 -42.07 -7.52
CA LEU A 126 -13.84 -43.48 -7.66
C LEU A 126 -12.41 -43.65 -8.17
N ASN A 127 -12.01 -42.92 -9.21
CA ASN A 127 -10.65 -42.98 -9.79
C ASN A 127 -9.53 -42.59 -8.81
N GLN A 128 -9.82 -41.75 -7.84
CA GLN A 128 -8.87 -41.36 -6.78
C GLN A 128 -8.96 -42.27 -5.55
N GLY A 129 -9.83 -43.28 -5.56
CA GLY A 129 -10.07 -44.19 -4.45
C GLY A 129 -10.65 -43.47 -3.22
N LEU A 130 -11.41 -42.39 -3.40
CA LEU A 130 -12.01 -41.63 -2.29
C LEU A 130 -13.44 -42.06 -1.99
N ALA A 131 -14.00 -42.94 -2.82
CA ALA A 131 -15.29 -43.59 -2.67
C ALA A 131 -15.21 -45.00 -3.25
N TYR A 132 -16.19 -45.84 -2.93
CA TYR A 132 -16.41 -47.15 -3.56
C TYR A 132 -17.79 -47.19 -4.22
N VAL A 133 -17.97 -48.11 -5.16
CA VAL A 133 -19.21 -48.22 -5.94
C VAL A 133 -20.33 -48.81 -5.09
N ASP A 134 -21.48 -48.14 -5.11
CA ASP A 134 -22.72 -48.72 -4.57
C ASP A 134 -23.30 -49.70 -5.61
N ARG A 135 -23.01 -50.99 -5.43
CA ARG A 135 -23.36 -52.05 -6.39
C ARG A 135 -24.87 -52.24 -6.54
N GLU A 136 -25.65 -51.90 -5.51
CA GLU A 136 -27.11 -52.01 -5.53
C GLU A 136 -27.69 -50.88 -6.38
N ALA A 137 -27.26 -49.64 -6.13
CA ALA A 137 -27.75 -48.47 -6.88
C ALA A 137 -27.43 -48.54 -8.37
N VAL A 138 -26.28 -49.11 -8.75
CA VAL A 138 -25.76 -49.06 -10.13
C VAL A 138 -26.20 -50.28 -10.98
N TYR A 139 -26.86 -51.27 -10.39
CA TYR A 139 -27.26 -52.51 -11.07
C TYR A 139 -28.12 -52.27 -12.33
N ASP A 140 -29.11 -51.38 -12.23
CA ASP A 140 -30.12 -51.13 -13.27
C ASP A 140 -29.64 -50.20 -14.41
N GLN A 141 -28.41 -49.71 -14.36
CA GLN A 141 -27.85 -48.77 -15.36
C GLN A 141 -26.54 -49.33 -15.96
N PRO A 142 -26.62 -50.21 -16.98
CA PRO A 142 -25.46 -50.95 -17.47
C PRO A 142 -24.33 -50.06 -18.01
N SER A 143 -24.65 -48.92 -18.63
CA SER A 143 -23.64 -48.00 -19.18
C SER A 143 -22.86 -47.25 -18.09
N LEU A 144 -23.50 -46.89 -16.98
CA LEU A 144 -22.83 -46.23 -15.85
C LEU A 144 -22.09 -47.25 -15.00
N ARG A 145 -22.63 -48.45 -14.87
CA ARG A 145 -22.01 -49.57 -14.14
C ARG A 145 -20.60 -49.85 -14.60
N GLN A 146 -20.40 -50.01 -15.91
CA GLN A 146 -19.07 -50.31 -16.45
C GLN A 146 -18.06 -49.22 -16.07
N ALA A 147 -18.39 -47.95 -16.33
CA ALA A 147 -17.52 -46.82 -16.03
C ALA A 147 -17.16 -46.71 -14.53
N TYR A 148 -18.13 -46.96 -13.65
CA TYR A 148 -17.93 -46.88 -12.20
C TYR A 148 -17.05 -48.04 -11.71
N THR A 149 -17.31 -49.27 -12.18
CA THR A 149 -16.51 -50.45 -11.81
C THR A 149 -15.08 -50.39 -12.35
N GLU A 150 -14.88 -49.82 -13.54
CA GLU A 150 -13.54 -49.62 -14.12
C GLU A 150 -12.75 -48.57 -13.34
N ALA A 151 -13.40 -47.48 -12.93
CA ALA A 151 -12.78 -46.44 -12.11
C ALA A 151 -12.37 -46.97 -10.72
N GLU A 152 -13.24 -47.78 -10.09
CA GLU A 152 -12.92 -48.46 -8.83
C GLU A 152 -11.78 -49.46 -9.00
N GLY A 153 -11.82 -50.31 -10.05
CA GLY A 153 -10.77 -51.27 -10.35
C GLY A 153 -9.41 -50.60 -10.62
N THR A 154 -9.41 -49.45 -11.28
CA THR A 154 -8.20 -48.65 -11.51
C THR A 154 -7.64 -48.09 -10.21
N ALA A 155 -8.49 -47.57 -9.32
CA ALA A 155 -8.05 -47.07 -8.03
C ALA A 155 -7.52 -48.18 -7.11
N MET A 156 -8.13 -49.37 -7.18
CA MET A 156 -7.67 -50.56 -6.46
C MET A 156 -6.31 -51.05 -6.99
N ALA A 157 -6.15 -51.14 -8.31
CA ALA A 157 -4.89 -51.55 -8.95
C ALA A 157 -3.73 -50.59 -8.63
N LEU A 158 -4.03 -49.30 -8.51
CA LEU A 158 -3.06 -48.26 -8.17
C LEU A 158 -2.92 -48.00 -6.66
N GLN A 159 -3.59 -48.79 -5.82
CA GLN A 159 -3.60 -48.65 -4.35
C GLN A 159 -3.89 -47.21 -3.87
N LYS A 160 -4.89 -46.55 -4.46
CA LYS A 160 -5.23 -45.16 -4.13
C LYS A 160 -6.28 -45.07 -3.03
N GLY A 161 -6.13 -44.05 -2.17
CA GLY A 161 -7.16 -43.65 -1.20
C GLY A 161 -7.52 -44.77 -0.23
N VAL A 162 -8.79 -45.20 -0.23
CA VAL A 162 -9.32 -46.26 0.64
C VAL A 162 -8.72 -47.64 0.36
N TRP A 163 -8.14 -47.82 -0.82
CA TRP A 163 -7.47 -49.06 -1.25
C TRP A 163 -5.98 -49.05 -0.94
N PHE A 164 -5.48 -47.99 -0.31
CA PHE A 164 -4.07 -47.89 0.09
C PHE A 164 -3.81 -48.80 1.29
N ASP A 165 -2.99 -49.83 1.09
CA ASP A 165 -2.48 -50.68 2.16
C ASP A 165 -0.99 -50.36 2.39
N ALA A 166 -0.68 -49.77 3.54
CA ALA A 166 0.68 -49.43 3.94
C ALA A 166 1.60 -50.66 4.05
N THR A 167 1.06 -51.87 4.17
CA THR A 167 1.83 -53.11 4.24
C THR A 167 2.22 -53.65 2.87
N VAL A 168 1.45 -53.35 1.82
CA VAL A 168 1.71 -53.83 0.44
C VAL A 168 2.54 -52.82 -0.37
N SER A 169 2.38 -51.51 -0.11
CA SER A 169 3.18 -50.45 -0.74
C SER A 169 4.63 -50.38 -0.25
N ALA A 170 5.02 -51.18 0.76
CA ALA A 170 6.40 -51.31 1.20
C ALA A 170 7.22 -52.31 0.37
N VAL A 171 6.62 -52.98 -0.62
CA VAL A 171 7.30 -54.01 -1.41
C VAL A 171 7.55 -53.51 -2.84
N ASN A 172 8.84 -53.45 -3.19
CA ASN A 172 9.45 -53.21 -4.52
C ASN A 172 9.99 -51.81 -4.86
N PHE A 173 10.72 -51.16 -3.94
CA PHE A 173 11.88 -50.36 -4.39
C PHE A 173 13.21 -51.10 -4.24
N LEU A 174 13.32 -52.04 -3.28
CA LEU A 174 14.53 -52.82 -3.07
C LEU A 174 14.18 -54.23 -2.57
N ASP A 175 13.85 -55.15 -3.47
CA ASP A 175 13.84 -56.58 -3.16
C ASP A 175 15.31 -57.05 -3.04
N PHE A 176 15.89 -56.82 -1.86
CA PHE A 176 17.28 -57.11 -1.52
C PHE A 176 17.61 -58.61 -1.42
N GLU A 177 16.59 -59.47 -1.42
CA GLU A 177 16.76 -60.90 -1.20
C GLU A 177 17.12 -61.64 -2.50
N ASN A 178 16.83 -61.04 -3.66
CA ASN A 178 17.15 -61.57 -5.00
C ASN A 178 18.29 -60.86 -5.74
N LEU A 179 19.05 -59.97 -5.10
CA LEU A 179 20.19 -59.32 -5.74
C LEU A 179 21.38 -60.30 -5.90
N ARG A 180 21.94 -60.40 -7.12
CA ARG A 180 23.17 -61.15 -7.41
C ARG A 180 24.28 -60.76 -6.39
N PRO A 181 25.05 -61.73 -5.85
CA PRO A 181 26.05 -61.49 -4.81
C PRO A 181 27.12 -60.45 -5.20
N ASP A 182 27.43 -60.33 -6.49
CA ASP A 182 28.40 -59.35 -7.01
C ASP A 182 27.92 -57.89 -6.90
N LEU A 183 26.60 -57.67 -6.89
CA LEU A 183 26.01 -56.35 -6.73
C LEU A 183 25.99 -55.95 -5.26
N LYS A 184 25.81 -56.89 -4.33
CA LYS A 184 25.71 -56.65 -2.89
C LYS A 184 27.00 -56.05 -2.30
N ASN A 185 28.16 -56.51 -2.76
CA ASN A 185 29.46 -55.97 -2.33
C ASN A 185 29.79 -54.60 -2.93
N ASN A 186 29.28 -54.28 -4.12
CA ASN A 186 29.54 -53.00 -4.80
C ASN A 186 28.45 -51.94 -4.59
N LEU A 187 27.28 -52.34 -4.08
CA LEU A 187 26.15 -51.44 -3.85
C LEU A 187 26.47 -50.36 -2.82
N PHE A 188 27.22 -50.70 -1.76
CA PHE A 188 27.65 -49.72 -0.76
C PHE A 188 28.54 -48.64 -1.37
N LEU A 189 29.47 -49.03 -2.27
CA LEU A 189 30.31 -48.09 -3.03
C LEU A 189 29.49 -47.21 -3.97
N LEU A 190 28.48 -47.78 -4.64
CA LEU A 190 27.63 -47.06 -5.58
C LEU A 190 26.72 -46.04 -4.86
N VAL A 191 26.12 -46.43 -3.73
CA VAL A 191 25.32 -45.54 -2.87
C VAL A 191 26.19 -44.45 -2.24
N ALA A 192 27.40 -44.80 -1.77
CA ALA A 192 28.35 -43.82 -1.23
C ALA A 192 28.80 -42.83 -2.32
N LEU A 193 29.06 -43.27 -3.55
CA LEU A 193 29.45 -42.40 -4.66
C LEU A 193 28.32 -41.43 -5.04
N VAL A 194 27.08 -41.94 -5.21
CA VAL A 194 25.93 -41.13 -5.62
C VAL A 194 25.54 -40.10 -4.55
N SER A 195 25.73 -40.43 -3.27
CA SER A 195 25.44 -39.51 -2.16
C SER A 195 26.57 -38.53 -1.85
N ALA A 196 27.83 -38.92 -2.03
CA ALA A 196 28.99 -38.07 -1.72
C ALA A 196 29.19 -36.95 -2.74
N VAL A 197 28.95 -37.20 -4.03
CA VAL A 197 29.13 -36.21 -5.10
C VAL A 197 28.35 -34.90 -4.86
N PRO A 198 27.02 -34.91 -4.58
CA PRO A 198 26.29 -33.68 -4.31
C PRO A 198 26.74 -32.99 -3.01
N LEU A 199 27.14 -33.75 -1.98
CA LEU A 199 27.67 -33.20 -0.73
C LEU A 199 28.97 -32.43 -0.94
N VAL A 200 29.90 -33.00 -1.70
CA VAL A 200 31.16 -32.32 -2.05
C VAL A 200 30.89 -31.08 -2.90
N GLY A 201 29.94 -31.14 -3.84
CA GLY A 201 29.51 -29.98 -4.62
C GLY A 201 29.01 -28.82 -3.75
N LEU A 202 28.18 -29.11 -2.73
CA LEU A 202 27.69 -28.10 -1.79
C LEU A 202 28.81 -27.48 -0.96
N ILE A 203 29.79 -28.27 -0.52
CA ILE A 203 30.94 -27.77 0.24
C ILE A 203 31.78 -26.82 -0.60
N ILE A 204 32.02 -27.15 -1.87
CA ILE A 204 32.77 -26.28 -2.79
C ILE A 204 32.03 -24.95 -3.03
N ILE A 205 30.73 -24.99 -3.27
CA ILE A 205 29.91 -23.78 -3.45
C ILE A 205 29.93 -22.92 -2.18
N ALA A 206 29.77 -23.53 -1.01
CA ALA A 206 29.83 -22.83 0.27
C ALA A 206 31.19 -22.17 0.50
N PHE A 207 32.30 -22.83 0.12
CA PHE A 207 33.64 -22.26 0.21
C PHE A 207 33.85 -21.07 -0.73
N ILE A 208 33.38 -21.19 -1.99
CA ILE A 208 33.43 -20.08 -2.97
C ILE A 208 32.62 -18.90 -2.46
N MET A 209 31.42 -19.14 -1.93
CA MET A 209 30.59 -18.10 -1.33
C MET A 209 31.28 -17.44 -0.14
N PHE A 210 31.79 -18.23 0.81
CA PHE A 210 32.49 -17.72 1.99
C PHE A 210 33.70 -16.84 1.61
N SER A 211 34.48 -17.28 0.63
CA SER A 211 35.61 -16.52 0.08
C SER A 211 35.16 -15.23 -0.61
N GLY A 212 34.08 -15.28 -1.39
CA GLY A 212 33.52 -14.12 -2.12
C GLY A 212 32.86 -13.08 -1.21
N PHE A 213 32.15 -13.51 -0.17
CA PHE A 213 31.41 -12.62 0.72
C PHE A 213 32.32 -11.67 1.51
N GLY A 214 33.51 -12.12 1.93
CA GLY A 214 34.48 -11.24 2.59
C GLY A 214 34.84 -10.04 1.71
N ARG A 215 35.07 -10.26 0.42
CA ARG A 215 35.39 -9.21 -0.54
C ARG A 215 34.23 -8.24 -0.75
N LEU A 216 32.99 -8.74 -0.81
CA LEU A 216 31.78 -7.93 -0.94
C LEU A 216 31.54 -7.03 0.28
N ILE A 217 31.71 -7.55 1.50
CA ILE A 217 31.56 -6.78 2.74
C ILE A 217 32.57 -5.63 2.79
N HIS A 218 33.82 -5.88 2.40
CA HIS A 218 34.84 -4.83 2.36
C HIS A 218 34.55 -3.77 1.30
N MET A 219 34.01 -4.16 0.13
CA MET A 219 33.59 -3.21 -0.90
C MET A 219 32.40 -2.36 -0.45
N GLN A 220 31.39 -2.95 0.19
CA GLN A 220 30.27 -2.21 0.76
C GLN A 220 30.71 -1.22 1.84
N LYS A 221 31.57 -1.64 2.78
CA LYS A 221 32.11 -0.73 3.81
C LYS A 221 32.87 0.45 3.20
N ARG A 222 33.69 0.21 2.17
CA ARG A 222 34.40 1.29 1.45
C ARG A 222 33.45 2.22 0.70
N GLN A 223 32.40 1.68 0.08
CA GLN A 223 31.38 2.48 -0.61
C GLN A 223 30.60 3.35 0.38
N ILE A 224 30.14 2.80 1.51
CA ILE A 224 29.42 3.56 2.54
C ILE A 224 30.34 4.65 3.13
N ALA A 225 31.60 4.33 3.44
CA ALA A 225 32.55 5.31 3.94
C ALA A 225 32.85 6.42 2.92
N LYS A 226 32.97 6.07 1.63
CA LYS A 226 33.19 7.03 0.55
C LYS A 226 31.96 7.91 0.33
N VAL A 227 30.77 7.33 0.31
CA VAL A 227 29.50 8.07 0.18
C VAL A 227 29.32 9.00 1.37
N GLY A 228 29.54 8.52 2.60
CA GLY A 228 29.44 9.36 3.79
C GLY A 228 30.47 10.50 3.83
N LYS A 229 31.71 10.25 3.39
CA LYS A 229 32.73 11.31 3.25
C LYS A 229 32.32 12.33 2.19
N ASN A 230 31.85 11.86 1.03
CA ASN A 230 31.39 12.74 -0.04
C ASN A 230 30.16 13.55 0.38
N GLU A 231 29.20 12.95 1.08
CA GLU A 231 28.02 13.65 1.58
C GLU A 231 28.40 14.75 2.57
N LYS A 232 29.32 14.46 3.50
CA LYS A 232 29.84 15.48 4.43
C LYS A 232 30.54 16.61 3.68
N ASP A 233 31.41 16.29 2.72
CA ASP A 233 32.11 17.29 1.90
C ASP A 233 31.13 18.16 1.11
N MET A 234 30.08 17.56 0.53
CA MET A 234 29.04 18.30 -0.19
C MET A 234 28.24 19.22 0.74
N LYS A 235 27.89 18.76 1.94
CA LYS A 235 27.21 19.58 2.97
C LYS A 235 28.08 20.73 3.44
N ASP A 236 29.38 20.51 3.62
CA ASP A 236 30.33 21.55 4.01
C ASP A 236 30.47 22.61 2.89
N ARG A 237 30.51 22.19 1.61
CA ARG A 237 30.47 23.10 0.45
C ARG A 237 29.15 23.86 0.36
N GLU A 238 28.02 23.20 0.55
CA GLU A 238 26.70 23.84 0.51
C GLU A 238 26.57 24.88 1.64
N LYS A 239 27.00 24.53 2.86
CA LYS A 239 27.07 25.44 3.99
C LYS A 239 27.90 26.67 3.68
N TYR A 240 29.05 26.49 3.02
CA TYR A 240 29.93 27.59 2.63
C TYR A 240 29.28 28.53 1.60
N VAL A 241 28.72 27.96 0.51
CA VAL A 241 28.03 28.74 -0.53
C VAL A 241 26.85 29.51 0.07
N LEU A 242 26.09 28.87 0.96
CA LEU A 242 25.00 29.50 1.67
C LEU A 242 25.47 30.65 2.56
N ALA A 243 26.54 30.44 3.34
CA ALA A 243 27.11 31.47 4.21
C ALA A 243 27.61 32.68 3.41
N SER A 244 28.30 32.44 2.28
CA SER A 244 28.77 33.50 1.38
C SER A 244 27.62 34.27 0.73
N SER A 245 26.55 33.58 0.34
CA SER A 245 25.36 34.23 -0.23
C SER A 245 24.68 35.14 0.79
N PHE A 246 24.54 34.69 2.03
CA PHE A 246 24.00 35.52 3.11
C PHE A 246 24.92 36.66 3.50
N ASP A 247 26.24 36.46 3.49
CA ASP A 247 27.20 37.52 3.76
C ASP A 247 27.06 38.66 2.73
N GLY A 248 26.93 38.32 1.44
CA GLY A 248 26.68 39.29 0.38
C GLY A 248 25.34 40.04 0.53
N GLU A 249 24.25 39.31 0.80
CA GLU A 249 22.94 39.94 1.01
C GLU A 249 22.93 40.85 2.26
N LEU A 250 23.54 40.41 3.36
CA LEU A 250 23.61 41.17 4.60
C LEU A 250 24.52 42.39 4.49
N GLN A 251 25.65 42.32 3.78
CA GLN A 251 26.50 43.49 3.54
C GLN A 251 25.76 44.54 2.73
N ALA A 252 25.07 44.14 1.66
CA ALA A 252 24.28 45.05 0.86
C ALA A 252 23.11 45.65 1.67
N ASN A 253 22.44 44.85 2.50
CA ASN A 253 21.41 45.34 3.41
C ASN A 253 21.97 46.29 4.46
N LYS A 254 23.14 46.01 5.03
CA LYS A 254 23.84 46.91 5.96
C LYS A 254 24.08 48.27 5.31
N SER A 255 24.64 48.30 4.10
CA SER A 255 24.87 49.55 3.38
C SER A 255 23.57 50.33 3.12
N LYS A 256 22.46 49.63 2.83
CA LYS A 256 21.14 50.27 2.68
C LYS A 256 20.62 50.85 4.00
N VAL A 257 20.76 50.14 5.12
CA VAL A 257 20.38 50.65 6.46
C VAL A 257 21.23 51.86 6.83
N GLU A 258 22.55 51.82 6.61
CA GLU A 258 23.46 52.92 6.92
C GLU A 258 23.19 54.17 6.06
N ALA A 259 22.92 53.99 4.77
CA ALA A 259 22.51 55.07 3.88
C ALA A 259 21.17 55.67 4.33
N PHE A 260 20.19 54.81 4.65
CA PHE A 260 18.90 55.24 5.18
C PHE A 260 19.07 56.05 6.48
N LEU A 261 19.82 55.54 7.45
CA LEU A 261 20.10 56.24 8.71
C LEU A 261 20.80 57.58 8.47
N THR A 262 21.74 57.67 7.53
CA THR A 262 22.41 58.92 7.18
C THR A 262 21.41 59.97 6.69
N ILE A 263 20.54 59.60 5.73
CA ILE A 263 19.52 60.50 5.16
C ILE A 263 18.54 60.98 6.24
N TYR A 264 18.00 60.06 7.05
CA TYR A 264 16.99 60.42 8.06
C TYR A 264 17.57 61.15 9.26
N ARG A 265 18.83 60.90 9.64
CA ARG A 265 19.53 61.69 10.67
C ARG A 265 19.81 63.12 10.19
N GLU A 266 20.16 63.29 8.91
CA GLU A 266 20.31 64.61 8.31
C GLU A 266 18.97 65.35 8.24
N LEU A 267 17.89 64.67 7.83
CA LEU A 267 16.53 65.21 7.85
C LEU A 267 16.11 65.63 9.27
N LEU A 268 16.36 64.79 10.27
CA LEU A 268 16.05 65.11 11.67
C LEU A 268 16.85 66.31 12.18
N LYS A 269 18.13 66.42 11.81
CA LYS A 269 18.99 67.57 12.13
C LYS A 269 18.47 68.86 11.49
N ASP A 270 17.98 68.77 10.24
CA ASP A 270 17.37 69.89 9.53
C ASP A 270 16.05 70.34 10.17
N ILE A 271 15.19 69.39 10.60
CA ILE A 271 13.93 69.69 11.30
C ILE A 271 14.20 70.37 12.65
N ARG A 272 15.24 69.94 13.37
CA ARG A 272 15.64 70.50 14.67
C ARG A 272 16.35 71.85 14.60
N ASN A 273 16.71 72.33 13.41
CA ASN A 273 17.46 73.58 13.27
C ASN A 273 16.53 74.79 13.39
N PRO A 274 16.63 75.61 14.46
CA PRO A 274 15.75 76.77 14.66
C PRO A 274 15.97 77.88 13.62
N ASN A 275 17.11 77.87 12.92
CA ASN A 275 17.52 78.92 11.99
C ASN A 275 17.18 78.61 10.52
N LYS A 276 16.56 77.46 10.23
CA LYS A 276 16.26 77.02 8.86
C LYS A 276 14.84 76.46 8.80
N THR A 277 14.03 76.95 7.86
CA THR A 277 12.73 76.31 7.58
C THR A 277 12.98 74.93 6.95
N PRO A 278 12.47 73.84 7.54
CA PRO A 278 12.71 72.49 7.01
C PRO A 278 12.13 72.33 5.61
N LYS A 279 12.76 71.50 4.78
CA LYS A 279 12.38 71.32 3.37
C LYS A 279 10.92 70.87 3.20
N TYR A 280 10.44 69.98 4.06
CA TYR A 280 9.06 69.47 3.99
C TYR A 280 7.99 70.56 4.18
N LYS A 281 8.31 71.65 4.89
CA LYS A 281 7.40 72.81 5.05
C LYS A 281 7.22 73.63 3.76
N GLN A 282 8.09 73.47 2.77
CA GLN A 282 8.04 74.25 1.53
C GLN A 282 7.22 73.55 0.44
N THR A 283 7.44 72.24 0.24
CA THR A 283 6.86 71.47 -0.87
C THR A 283 6.18 70.18 -0.45
N GLY A 284 6.16 69.86 0.84
CA GLY A 284 5.93 68.51 1.34
C GLY A 284 7.14 67.61 1.11
N ASP A 285 7.19 66.48 1.82
CA ASP A 285 8.21 65.46 1.61
C ASP A 285 7.61 64.05 1.75
N ILE A 286 8.24 63.05 1.13
CA ILE A 286 7.82 61.65 1.22
C ILE A 286 8.85 60.91 2.06
N ILE A 287 8.40 60.35 3.18
CA ILE A 287 9.21 59.55 4.08
C ILE A 287 8.80 58.09 4.00
N HIS A 288 9.75 57.20 4.19
CA HIS A 288 9.57 55.76 4.26
C HIS A 288 9.62 55.32 5.72
N ASP A 289 8.70 54.44 6.10
CA ASP A 289 8.62 53.96 7.49
C ASP A 289 9.79 53.04 7.86
N LYS A 290 10.36 52.35 6.86
CA LYS A 290 11.43 51.37 7.01
C LYS A 290 12.39 51.40 5.81
N PRO A 291 13.64 50.93 5.98
CA PRO A 291 14.54 50.72 4.85
C PRO A 291 14.05 49.59 3.94
N SER A 292 14.19 49.74 2.62
CA SER A 292 13.88 48.67 1.65
C SER A 292 15.04 47.67 1.57
N LEU A 293 14.90 46.55 2.29
CA LEU A 293 15.94 45.52 2.38
C LEU A 293 15.65 44.34 1.45
N MET A 294 16.71 43.66 1.02
CA MET A 294 16.63 42.47 0.18
C MET A 294 16.38 41.24 1.05
N ARG A 295 15.66 40.26 0.50
CA ARG A 295 15.30 39.00 1.16
C ARG A 295 15.43 37.78 0.22
N MET A 296 16.05 37.97 -0.93
CA MET A 296 16.05 36.98 -2.01
C MET A 296 16.79 35.70 -1.59
N VAL A 297 17.95 35.83 -0.95
CA VAL A 297 18.75 34.70 -0.49
C VAL A 297 18.03 33.97 0.65
N TYR A 298 17.39 34.71 1.57
CA TYR A 298 16.61 34.11 2.64
C TYR A 298 15.43 33.27 2.13
N ASP A 299 14.59 33.85 1.26
CA ASP A 299 13.41 33.16 0.75
C ASP A 299 13.77 31.94 -0.10
N ALA A 300 14.88 32.00 -0.84
CA ALA A 300 15.35 30.88 -1.66
C ALA A 300 15.97 29.72 -0.84
N ASN A 301 16.38 29.93 0.41
CA ASN A 301 17.15 28.96 1.19
C ASN A 301 16.63 28.75 2.62
N ILE A 302 15.36 29.06 2.89
CA ILE A 302 14.76 28.96 4.22
C ILE A 302 14.84 27.53 4.80
N ASP A 303 14.72 26.52 3.93
CA ASP A 303 14.82 25.09 4.26
C ASP A 303 16.25 24.66 4.64
N LYS A 304 17.26 25.43 4.20
CA LYS A 304 18.69 25.12 4.36
C LYS A 304 19.37 25.87 5.48
N LEU A 305 18.66 26.75 6.20
CA LEU A 305 19.21 27.54 7.31
C LEU A 305 19.84 26.66 8.41
N SER A 306 19.31 25.44 8.60
CA SER A 306 19.83 24.47 9.56
C SER A 306 21.32 24.12 9.33
N LEU A 307 21.83 24.23 8.09
CA LEU A 307 23.22 23.99 7.75
C LEU A 307 24.19 25.00 8.41
N LEU A 308 23.72 26.23 8.66
CA LEU A 308 24.50 27.29 9.31
C LEU A 308 24.57 27.12 10.84
N GLY A 309 23.79 26.19 11.39
CA GLY A 309 23.67 25.94 12.81
C GLY A 309 22.52 26.69 13.48
N PRO A 310 22.04 26.21 14.64
CA PRO A 310 20.79 26.66 15.25
C PRO A 310 20.79 28.14 15.66
N SER A 311 21.94 28.65 16.12
CA SER A 311 22.08 30.06 16.53
C SER A 311 21.92 31.01 15.33
N MET A 312 22.59 30.71 14.21
CA MET A 312 22.53 31.52 12.99
C MET A 312 21.16 31.44 12.33
N ALA A 313 20.59 30.22 12.23
CA ALA A 313 19.26 30.01 11.67
C ALA A 313 18.19 30.83 12.42
N LYS A 314 18.26 30.86 13.75
CA LYS A 314 17.36 31.65 14.59
C LYS A 314 17.51 33.15 14.32
N LEU A 315 18.73 33.68 14.37
CA LEU A 315 18.99 35.12 14.15
C LEU A 315 18.60 35.58 12.73
N LEU A 316 18.89 34.76 11.71
CA LEU A 316 18.47 35.05 10.34
C LEU A 316 16.94 35.08 10.24
N THR A 317 16.26 34.10 10.83
CA THR A 317 14.79 34.06 10.84
C THR A 317 14.20 35.29 11.53
N GLU A 318 14.68 35.62 12.73
CA GLU A 318 14.23 36.81 13.46
C GLU A 318 14.39 38.08 12.61
N LEU A 319 15.57 38.30 12.02
CA LEU A 319 15.82 39.46 11.17
C LEU A 319 14.90 39.49 9.93
N TYR A 320 14.85 38.41 9.15
CA TYR A 320 14.14 38.40 7.87
C TYR A 320 12.61 38.34 8.00
N THR A 321 12.08 37.95 9.17
CA THR A 321 10.64 38.07 9.45
C THR A 321 10.19 39.52 9.63
N GLU A 322 11.07 40.41 10.08
CA GLU A 322 10.76 41.84 10.28
C GLU A 322 11.03 42.69 9.04
N ILE A 323 11.76 42.14 8.06
CA ILE A 323 12.15 42.84 6.83
C ILE A 323 10.96 42.93 5.86
N GLU A 324 10.66 44.17 5.45
CA GLU A 324 9.73 44.48 4.38
C GLU A 324 10.51 44.86 3.11
N THR A 325 10.27 44.15 2.01
CA THR A 325 10.92 44.43 0.71
C THR A 325 10.35 45.69 0.05
N SER A 326 9.10 46.03 0.35
CA SER A 326 8.39 47.21 -0.16
C SER A 326 7.76 47.97 1.01
N PRO A 327 8.54 48.82 1.70
CA PRO A 327 8.06 49.53 2.88
C PRO A 327 7.03 50.61 2.50
N SER A 328 6.06 50.81 3.39
CA SER A 328 5.08 51.88 3.28
C SER A 328 5.76 53.26 3.28
N TYR A 329 5.15 54.22 2.58
CA TYR A 329 5.55 55.61 2.60
C TYR A 329 4.45 56.48 3.22
N GLN A 330 4.88 57.50 3.94
CA GLN A 330 4.03 58.54 4.50
C GLN A 330 4.42 59.88 3.89
N THR A 331 3.43 60.75 3.71
CA THR A 331 3.69 62.12 3.26
C THR A 331 3.78 63.02 4.49
N LEU A 332 4.83 63.82 4.58
CA LEU A 332 4.94 64.94 5.51
C LEU A 332 4.38 66.18 4.81
N ASP A 333 3.08 66.43 5.01
CA ASP A 333 2.45 67.62 4.45
C ASP A 333 3.03 68.91 5.07
N PRO A 334 3.06 70.03 4.33
CA PRO A 334 3.52 71.31 4.85
C PRO A 334 2.79 71.77 6.12
N ASP A 335 1.56 71.33 6.33
CA ASP A 335 0.75 71.73 7.48
C ASP A 335 1.09 70.96 8.76
N VAL A 336 1.82 69.84 8.67
CA VAL A 336 2.18 69.00 9.83
C VAL A 336 3.05 69.78 10.83
N PRO A 337 2.67 69.88 12.12
CA PRO A 337 3.47 70.56 13.13
C PRO A 337 4.91 70.02 13.23
N LEU A 338 5.87 70.91 13.52
CA LEU A 338 7.29 70.54 13.62
C LEU A 338 7.54 69.42 14.63
N GLU A 339 6.91 69.50 15.80
CA GLU A 339 7.02 68.48 16.87
C GLU A 339 6.47 67.11 16.45
N GLU A 340 5.50 67.08 15.55
CA GLU A 340 4.95 65.83 15.03
C GLU A 340 5.86 65.24 13.95
N ALA A 341 6.36 66.08 13.03
CA ALA A 341 7.32 65.65 12.01
C ALA A 341 8.62 65.14 12.65
N GLU A 342 9.13 65.83 13.68
CA GLU A 342 10.29 65.41 14.44
C GLU A 342 10.07 64.02 15.07
N ARG A 343 8.96 63.82 15.78
CA ARG A 343 8.64 62.53 16.42
C ARG A 343 8.51 61.40 15.40
N ARG A 344 7.89 61.65 14.24
CA ARG A 344 7.76 60.65 13.17
C ARG A 344 9.12 60.24 12.61
N VAL A 345 9.97 61.21 12.27
CA VAL A 345 11.31 60.96 11.72
C VAL A 345 12.22 60.31 12.77
N GLU A 346 12.15 60.73 14.03
CA GLU A 346 12.92 60.13 15.13
C GLU A 346 12.53 58.65 15.37
N ALA A 347 11.24 58.32 15.33
CA ALA A 347 10.77 56.94 15.43
C ALA A 347 11.32 56.05 14.30
N ILE A 348 11.35 56.57 13.07
CA ILE A 348 11.93 55.87 11.90
C ILE A 348 13.42 55.60 12.11
N VAL A 349 14.19 56.60 12.58
CA VAL A 349 15.63 56.45 12.85
C VAL A 349 15.87 55.39 13.94
N ILE A 350 15.15 55.47 15.06
CA ILE A 350 15.29 54.51 16.17
C ILE A 350 14.95 53.09 15.72
N GLN A 351 13.92 52.93 14.89
CA GLN A 351 13.54 51.61 14.37
C GLN A 351 14.61 51.05 13.42
N ALA A 352 15.11 51.85 12.48
CA ALA A 352 16.13 51.43 11.54
C ALA A 352 17.47 51.10 12.24
N GLU A 353 17.80 51.80 13.32
CA GLU A 353 19.03 51.58 14.08
C GLU A 353 19.09 50.20 14.75
N LYS A 354 17.93 49.59 15.06
CA LYS A 354 17.86 48.23 15.63
C LYS A 354 18.42 47.15 14.70
N TYR A 355 18.40 47.37 13.38
CA TYR A 355 18.89 46.39 12.41
C TYR A 355 20.41 46.26 12.42
N VAL A 356 21.14 47.36 12.67
CA VAL A 356 22.61 47.41 12.60
C VAL A 356 23.30 46.37 13.51
N PRO A 357 23.03 46.32 14.83
CA PRO A 357 23.71 45.37 15.71
C PRO A 357 23.38 43.90 15.39
N ILE A 358 22.16 43.64 14.87
CA ILE A 358 21.74 42.28 14.47
C ILE A 358 22.51 41.86 13.21
N ILE A 359 22.57 42.74 12.20
CA ILE A 359 23.31 42.50 10.97
C ILE A 359 24.81 42.31 11.26
N ASP A 360 25.42 43.13 12.12
CA ASP A 360 26.82 42.99 12.50
C ASP A 360 27.13 41.66 13.20
N LYS A 361 26.24 41.23 14.09
CA LYS A 361 26.34 39.93 14.75
C LYS A 361 26.26 38.78 13.75
N LEU A 362 25.34 38.87 12.79
CA LEU A 362 25.18 37.88 11.71
C LEU A 362 26.39 37.85 10.79
N LEU A 363 26.89 39.00 10.33
CA LEU A 363 28.09 39.11 9.51
C LEU A 363 29.31 38.54 10.22
N THR A 364 29.47 38.82 11.51
CA THR A 364 30.57 38.24 12.32
C THR A 364 30.45 36.71 12.38
N GLY A 365 29.25 36.18 12.63
CA GLY A 365 29.00 34.74 12.67
C GLY A 365 29.24 34.05 11.34
N LEU A 366 28.81 34.66 10.22
CA LEU A 366 29.03 34.13 8.88
C LEU A 366 30.51 34.16 8.47
N ASN A 367 31.24 35.21 8.84
CA ASN A 367 32.69 35.30 8.61
C ASN A 367 33.47 34.17 9.27
N VAL A 368 33.04 33.69 10.44
CA VAL A 368 33.64 32.51 11.09
C VAL A 368 33.38 31.24 10.26
N VAL A 369 32.21 31.13 9.64
CA VAL A 369 31.87 29.98 8.78
C VAL A 369 32.64 30.03 7.46
N THR A 370 32.83 31.20 6.87
CA THR A 370 33.52 31.36 5.58
C THR A 370 35.05 31.34 5.69
N ARG A 371 35.64 31.71 6.84
CA ARG A 371 37.10 31.70 7.05
C ARG A 371 37.71 30.36 7.45
N ASN A 372 36.92 29.45 8.02
CA ASN A 372 37.42 28.16 8.53
C ASN A 372 37.54 27.07 7.45
N GLN A 373 37.81 27.45 6.20
CA GLN A 373 37.98 26.52 5.08
C GLN A 373 39.45 26.30 4.73
#